data_AF-A0A0L0FMA8-F1
#
_entry.id   AF-A0A0L0FMA8-F1
#
_cell.length_a   1.000
_cell.length_b   1.000
_cell.length_c   1.000
_cell.angle_alpha   90.00
_cell.angle_beta   90.00
_cell.angle_gamma   90.00
#
_symmetry.space_group_name_H-M   'P 1'
#
loop_
_entity.id
_entity.type
_entity.pdbx_description
1 polymer ?
#
loop_
_entity_poly.entity_id
_entity_poly.type
_entity_poly.pdbx_seq_one_letter_code
_entity_poly.pdbx_strand_id
1 'polypeptide(L)'
;MAHNSLLPKTYAPVYVLQSISCTAPLTTYSSLIVHYHSSHPQAILRCTPDDHPDHAPLTTHALPRVRRVCQHVNSIVTKVSNAYKLQRLASALDCSTLIKPVDLYDTPRVIVFEGPLEVKMAHSEKDGELGRKSDKGKMKQGREVHAILLSDLMLLTSKKPDSVKVILQPIALFQLLVRDVAATATDAKSFYLLSLTGGTSHMHEFI
;
A
#
# COMPACT_ATOMS: atom_id res chain seq x y z
N MET A 1 -41.51 39.82 -42.83
CA MET A 1 -40.08 40.11 -43.01
C MET A 1 -39.33 39.40 -41.90
N ALA A 2 -38.69 38.27 -42.23
CA ALA A 2 -38.05 37.38 -41.28
C ALA A 2 -36.54 37.62 -41.29
N HIS A 3 -35.95 37.97 -40.15
CA HIS A 3 -34.50 37.99 -39.97
C HIS A 3 -34.03 36.60 -39.50
N ASN A 4 -33.45 35.85 -40.42
CA ASN A 4 -32.69 34.64 -40.16
C ASN A 4 -31.35 35.02 -39.50
N SER A 5 -31.20 34.71 -38.21
CA SER A 5 -29.93 34.73 -37.50
C SER A 5 -29.26 33.37 -37.67
N LEU A 6 -28.25 33.31 -38.54
CA LEU A 6 -27.35 32.17 -38.71
C LEU A 6 -26.25 32.27 -37.64
N LEU A 7 -26.44 31.60 -36.51
CA LEU A 7 -25.34 31.30 -35.60
C LEU A 7 -24.53 30.10 -36.14
N PRO A 8 -23.19 30.13 -36.12
CA PRO A 8 -22.38 29.00 -36.53
C PRO A 8 -22.55 27.86 -35.51
N LYS A 9 -23.01 26.71 -35.99
CA LYS A 9 -22.99 25.44 -35.24
C LYS A 9 -21.53 25.06 -34.99
N THR A 10 -21.02 25.37 -33.80
CA THR A 10 -19.78 24.80 -33.29
C THR A 10 -20.02 23.34 -32.98
N TYR A 11 -19.58 22.47 -33.89
CA TYR A 11 -19.45 21.05 -33.62
C TYR A 11 -18.35 20.87 -32.56
N ALA A 12 -18.73 20.60 -31.32
CA ALA A 12 -17.81 20.01 -30.37
C ALA A 12 -17.55 18.57 -30.83
N PRO A 13 -16.30 18.16 -31.09
CA PRO A 13 -16.01 16.76 -31.33
C PRO A 13 -16.28 16.00 -30.02
N VAL A 14 -17.34 15.20 -30.02
CA VAL A 14 -17.55 14.15 -29.02
C VAL A 14 -16.50 13.08 -29.32
N TYR A 15 -15.36 13.16 -28.64
CA TYR A 15 -14.44 12.04 -28.59
C TYR A 15 -15.12 10.93 -27.81
N VAL A 16 -15.69 9.97 -28.54
CA VAL A 16 -16.09 8.68 -28.00
C VAL A 16 -14.83 8.06 -27.41
N LEU A 17 -14.75 8.02 -26.08
CA LEU A 17 -13.81 7.17 -25.36
C LEU A 17 -14.13 5.74 -25.80
N GLN A 18 -13.38 5.24 -26.78
CA GLN A 18 -13.39 3.84 -27.15
C GLN A 18 -13.14 3.04 -25.87
N SER A 19 -14.16 2.28 -25.48
CA SER A 19 -14.07 1.28 -24.43
C SER A 19 -12.97 0.30 -24.80
N ILE A 20 -11.80 0.48 -24.20
CA ILE A 20 -10.75 -0.54 -24.26
C ILE A 20 -11.21 -1.67 -23.35
N SER A 21 -11.81 -2.69 -23.96
CA SER A 21 -12.05 -3.99 -23.36
C SER A 21 -10.68 -4.66 -23.10
N CYS A 22 -10.05 -4.33 -21.97
CA CYS A 22 -8.81 -4.96 -21.53
C CYS A 22 -9.12 -6.12 -20.59
N THR A 23 -9.18 -7.33 -21.15
CA THR A 23 -9.17 -8.61 -20.43
C THR A 23 -7.77 -9.02 -19.94
N ALA A 24 -6.87 -8.05 -19.72
CA ALA A 24 -5.48 -8.29 -19.29
C ALA A 24 -5.30 -7.90 -17.80
N PRO A 25 -4.44 -8.60 -17.04
CA PRO A 25 -4.26 -8.36 -15.62
C PRO A 25 -3.84 -6.91 -15.35
N LEU A 26 -4.64 -6.23 -14.51
CA LEU A 26 -4.59 -4.81 -14.12
C LEU A 26 -3.29 -4.34 -13.43
N THR A 27 -2.23 -5.14 -13.42
CA THR A 27 -1.01 -4.86 -12.66
C THR A 27 0.02 -4.02 -13.40
N THR A 28 -0.07 -3.88 -14.73
CA THR A 28 1.00 -3.26 -15.52
C THR A 28 0.61 -1.94 -16.21
N TYR A 29 -0.68 -1.57 -16.23
CA TYR A 29 -1.16 -0.40 -17.00
C TYR A 29 -1.44 0.86 -16.16
N SER A 30 -1.42 0.75 -14.84
CA SER A 30 -1.84 1.84 -13.94
C SER A 30 -0.83 3.00 -13.87
N SER A 31 0.44 2.78 -14.20
CA SER A 31 1.46 3.83 -14.25
C SER A 31 1.59 4.51 -15.64
N LEU A 32 1.29 3.80 -16.73
CA LEU A 32 1.56 4.29 -18.10
C LEU A 32 0.54 5.31 -18.61
N ILE A 33 -0.74 5.20 -18.23
CA ILE A 33 -1.80 6.04 -18.81
C ILE A 33 -1.74 7.49 -18.30
N VAL A 34 -1.27 7.71 -17.06
CA VAL A 34 -1.29 9.04 -16.43
C VAL A 34 -0.01 9.84 -16.69
N HIS A 35 1.13 9.17 -16.85
CA HIS A 35 2.38 9.84 -17.21
C HIS A 35 2.35 10.45 -18.62
N TYR A 36 1.72 9.78 -19.58
CA TYR A 36 1.71 10.24 -20.97
C TYR A 36 0.91 11.54 -21.18
N HIS A 37 -0.20 11.72 -20.45
CA HIS A 37 -1.10 12.85 -20.69
C HIS A 37 -0.69 14.15 -19.97
N SER A 38 0.14 14.05 -18.92
CA SER A 38 0.60 15.22 -18.16
C SER A 38 1.88 15.85 -18.71
N SER A 39 2.67 15.10 -19.48
CA SER A 39 3.93 15.54 -20.08
C SER A 39 3.73 16.37 -21.34
N HIS A 40 2.72 16.06 -22.16
CA HIS A 40 2.46 16.76 -23.42
C HIS A 40 2.11 18.25 -23.24
N PRO A 41 1.14 18.62 -22.37
CA PRO A 41 0.81 20.02 -22.15
C PRO A 41 1.96 20.80 -21.47
N GLN A 42 2.79 20.13 -20.69
CA GLN A 42 3.99 20.75 -20.11
C GLN A 42 5.07 20.98 -21.18
N ALA A 43 5.23 20.07 -22.13
CA ALA A 43 6.14 20.24 -23.26
C ALA A 43 5.67 21.39 -24.16
N ILE A 44 4.37 21.48 -24.47
CA ILE A 44 3.78 22.60 -25.21
C ILE A 44 4.05 23.92 -24.49
N LEU A 45 3.79 23.99 -23.17
CA LEU A 45 4.08 25.20 -22.40
C LEU A 45 5.56 25.59 -22.44
N ARG A 46 6.49 24.63 -22.29
CA ARG A 46 7.94 24.90 -22.36
C ARG A 46 8.40 25.43 -23.72
N CYS A 47 7.66 25.13 -24.78
CA CYS A 47 7.93 25.62 -26.13
C CYS A 47 7.08 26.85 -26.50
N THR A 48 6.21 27.33 -25.60
CA THR A 48 5.34 28.49 -25.83
C THR A 48 5.96 29.72 -25.15
N PRO A 49 6.34 30.78 -25.90
CA PRO A 49 6.88 32.01 -25.32
C PRO A 49 5.92 32.64 -24.30
N ASP A 50 6.46 33.34 -23.30
CA ASP A 50 5.67 33.94 -22.21
C ASP A 50 4.66 34.98 -22.71
N ASP A 51 5.00 35.72 -23.78
CA ASP A 51 4.14 36.74 -24.40
C ASP A 51 3.10 36.16 -25.38
N HIS A 52 3.11 34.85 -25.61
CA HIS A 52 2.17 34.21 -26.52
C HIS A 52 0.75 34.19 -25.90
N PRO A 53 -0.32 34.49 -26.67
CA PRO A 53 -1.69 34.56 -26.14
C PRO A 53 -2.17 33.26 -25.46
N ASP A 54 -1.63 32.11 -25.87
CA ASP A 54 -1.96 30.81 -25.27
C ASP A 54 -1.18 30.48 -24.00
N HIS A 55 -0.12 31.22 -23.67
CA HIS A 55 0.72 30.92 -22.50
C HIS A 55 -0.08 31.04 -21.19
N ALA A 56 -0.83 32.13 -21.01
CA ALA A 56 -1.63 32.35 -19.82
C ALA A 56 -2.77 31.30 -19.67
N PRO A 57 -3.58 30.98 -20.70
CA PRO A 57 -4.56 29.89 -20.62
C PRO A 57 -3.95 28.51 -20.33
N LEU A 58 -2.78 28.21 -20.90
CA LEU A 58 -2.09 26.93 -20.68
C LEU A 58 -1.64 26.77 -19.22
N THR A 59 -1.05 27.81 -18.64
CA THR A 59 -0.55 27.82 -17.25
C THR A 59 -1.69 27.87 -16.22
N THR A 60 -2.69 28.72 -16.43
CA THR A 60 -3.74 28.99 -15.44
C THR A 60 -4.89 27.99 -15.47
N HIS A 61 -5.19 27.41 -16.64
CA HIS A 61 -6.37 26.56 -16.80
C HIS A 61 -6.04 25.14 -17.24
N ALA A 62 -5.33 24.97 -18.36
CA ALA A 62 -5.16 23.66 -18.97
C ALA A 62 -4.32 22.73 -18.10
N LEU A 63 -3.12 23.15 -17.69
CA LEU A 63 -2.20 22.34 -16.90
C LEU A 63 -2.75 21.96 -15.51
N PRO A 64 -3.30 22.89 -14.72
CA PRO A 64 -3.91 22.54 -13.44
C PRO A 64 -5.08 21.57 -13.59
N ARG A 65 -5.93 21.73 -14.62
CA ARG A 65 -7.03 20.80 -14.88
C ARG A 65 -6.54 19.40 -15.22
N VAL A 66 -5.56 19.29 -16.13
CA VAL A 66 -4.96 17.99 -16.47
C VAL A 66 -4.34 17.35 -15.23
N ARG A 67 -3.58 18.10 -14.42
CA ARG A 67 -3.01 17.60 -13.15
C ARG A 67 -4.08 17.09 -12.19
N ARG A 68 -5.18 17.83 -12.01
CA ARG A 68 -6.30 17.40 -11.15
C ARG A 68 -6.96 16.12 -11.64
N VAL A 69 -7.20 16.00 -12.95
CA VAL A 69 -7.76 14.78 -13.56
C VAL A 69 -6.81 13.61 -13.33
N CYS A 70 -5.51 13.78 -13.60
CA CYS A 70 -4.48 12.77 -13.34
C CYS A 70 -4.46 12.32 -11.87
N GLN A 71 -4.46 13.26 -10.92
CA GLN A 71 -4.47 12.97 -9.49
C GLN A 71 -5.74 12.22 -9.07
N HIS A 72 -6.90 12.63 -9.60
CA HIS A 72 -8.18 11.99 -9.30
C HIS A 72 -8.24 10.56 -9.83
N VAL A 73 -7.85 10.34 -11.08
CA VAL A 73 -7.77 9.01 -11.69
C VAL A 73 -6.79 8.11 -10.91
N ASN A 74 -5.59 8.61 -10.60
CA ASN A 74 -4.62 7.88 -9.78
C ASN A 74 -5.21 7.48 -8.42
N SER A 75 -5.90 8.40 -7.73
CA SER A 75 -6.56 8.12 -6.45
C SER A 75 -7.61 7.00 -6.58
N ILE A 76 -8.44 7.03 -7.63
CA ILE A 76 -9.44 5.98 -7.88
C ILE A 76 -8.75 4.64 -8.14
N VAL A 77 -7.75 4.61 -9.02
CA VAL A 77 -7.01 3.40 -9.37
C VAL A 77 -6.36 2.79 -8.13
N THR A 78 -5.72 3.61 -7.29
CA THR A 78 -5.14 3.17 -6.01
C THR A 78 -6.19 2.59 -5.08
N LYS A 79 -7.36 3.24 -4.94
CA LYS A 79 -8.47 2.76 -4.09
C LYS A 79 -9.01 1.41 -4.57
N VAL A 80 -9.27 1.26 -5.88
CA VAL A 80 -9.78 0.02 -6.46
C VAL A 80 -8.75 -1.11 -6.35
N SER A 81 -7.48 -0.82 -6.65
CA SER A 81 -6.39 -1.79 -6.50
C SER A 81 -6.26 -2.26 -5.05
N ASN A 82 -6.29 -1.33 -4.09
CA ASN A 82 -6.25 -1.66 -2.67
C ASN A 82 -7.45 -2.49 -2.23
N ALA A 83 -8.67 -2.13 -2.65
CA ALA A 83 -9.88 -2.90 -2.33
C ALA A 83 -9.78 -4.34 -2.82
N TYR A 84 -9.28 -4.55 -4.05
CA TYR A 84 -9.06 -5.90 -4.59
C TYR A 84 -8.00 -6.68 -3.81
N LYS A 85 -6.88 -6.06 -3.44
CA LYS A 85 -5.85 -6.71 -2.62
C LYS A 85 -6.38 -7.09 -1.24
N LEU A 86 -7.11 -6.18 -0.58
CA LEU A 86 -7.71 -6.40 0.72
C LEU A 86 -8.75 -7.53 0.66
N GLN A 87 -9.57 -7.57 -0.39
CA GLN A 87 -10.54 -8.63 -0.60
C GLN A 87 -9.88 -10.00 -0.77
N ARG A 88 -8.82 -10.08 -1.58
CA ARG A 88 -8.03 -11.30 -1.73
C ARG A 88 -7.43 -11.76 -0.41
N LEU A 89 -6.83 -10.83 0.35
CA LEU A 89 -6.28 -11.15 1.67
C LEU A 89 -7.37 -11.66 2.60
N ALA A 90 -8.51 -10.97 2.70
CA ALA A 90 -9.63 -11.36 3.55
C ALA A 90 -10.14 -12.78 3.22
N SER A 91 -10.21 -13.14 1.94
CA SER A 91 -10.64 -14.48 1.51
C SER A 91 -9.65 -15.59 1.85
N ALA A 92 -8.36 -15.27 1.96
CA ALA A 92 -7.30 -16.22 2.26
C ALA A 92 -6.89 -16.24 3.74
N LEU A 93 -7.37 -15.29 4.55
CA LEU A 93 -6.89 -15.08 5.91
C LEU A 93 -7.40 -16.19 6.85
N ASP A 94 -6.47 -16.93 7.44
CA ASP A 94 -6.75 -17.91 8.48
C ASP A 94 -6.44 -17.29 9.87
N CYS A 95 -7.51 -16.97 10.61
CA CYS A 95 -7.47 -16.42 11.96
C CYS A 95 -7.68 -17.47 13.07
N SER A 96 -7.62 -18.77 12.77
CA SER A 96 -7.91 -19.85 13.73
C SER A 96 -7.07 -19.82 15.01
N THR A 97 -5.89 -19.22 14.97
CA THR A 97 -4.96 -19.08 16.11
C THR A 97 -5.17 -17.82 16.94
N LEU A 98 -6.11 -16.96 16.59
CA LEU A 98 -6.34 -15.70 17.28
C LEU A 98 -7.45 -15.80 18.34
N ILE A 99 -7.31 -15.04 19.42
CA ILE A 99 -8.37 -14.92 20.44
C ILE A 99 -9.59 -14.20 19.86
N LYS A 100 -9.35 -13.18 19.02
CA LYS A 100 -10.37 -12.43 18.29
C LYS A 100 -10.02 -12.44 16.80
N PRO A 101 -10.95 -12.80 15.90
CA PRO A 101 -10.71 -12.76 14.47
C PRO A 101 -10.47 -11.32 14.00
N VAL A 102 -9.65 -11.16 12.97
CA VAL A 102 -9.39 -9.86 12.36
C VAL A 102 -10.46 -9.60 11.30
N ASP A 103 -11.31 -8.62 11.55
CA ASP A 103 -12.15 -8.08 10.49
C ASP A 103 -11.37 -7.01 9.73
N LEU A 104 -11.09 -7.25 8.45
CA LEU A 104 -10.37 -6.33 7.57
C LEU A 104 -11.26 -5.18 7.06
N TYR A 105 -12.59 -5.28 7.20
CA TYR A 105 -13.56 -4.30 6.68
C TYR A 105 -14.15 -3.37 7.75
N ASP A 106 -13.86 -3.61 9.04
CA ASP A 106 -14.33 -2.77 10.15
C ASP A 106 -13.86 -1.31 10.02
N THR A 107 -12.64 -1.12 9.52
CA THR A 107 -12.07 0.21 9.22
C THR A 107 -11.62 0.29 7.75
N PRO A 108 -11.58 1.49 7.14
CA PRO A 108 -11.08 1.65 5.78
C PRO A 108 -9.55 1.44 5.75
N ARG A 109 -9.12 0.19 5.64
CA ARG A 109 -7.71 -0.19 5.66
C ARG A 109 -7.06 -0.16 4.29
N VAL A 110 -5.80 0.27 4.29
CA VAL A 110 -4.94 0.24 3.11
C VAL A 110 -3.74 -0.64 3.40
N ILE A 111 -3.40 -1.55 2.48
CA ILE A 111 -2.15 -2.31 2.54
C ILE A 111 -1.04 -1.37 2.11
N VAL A 112 -0.23 -0.95 3.07
CA VAL A 112 0.92 -0.06 2.89
C VAL A 112 2.13 -0.84 2.41
N PHE A 113 2.36 -2.02 2.99
CA PHE A 113 3.50 -2.86 2.69
C PHE A 113 3.17 -4.35 2.87
N GLU A 114 3.83 -5.20 2.08
CA GLU A 114 3.75 -6.65 2.16
C GLU A 114 5.14 -7.21 1.81
N GLY A 115 5.71 -8.04 2.68
CA GLY A 115 7.06 -8.56 2.46
C GLY A 115 7.50 -9.63 3.46
N PRO A 116 8.52 -10.44 3.10
CA PRO A 116 9.12 -11.39 4.03
C PRO A 116 9.92 -10.64 5.12
N LEU A 117 9.89 -11.16 6.34
CA LEU A 117 10.71 -10.74 7.47
C LEU A 117 11.18 -11.98 8.25
N GLU A 118 12.29 -11.87 8.97
CA GLU A 118 12.69 -12.89 9.94
C GLU A 118 12.43 -12.38 11.36
N VAL A 119 11.70 -13.15 12.19
CA VAL A 119 11.40 -12.77 13.58
C VAL A 119 12.22 -13.62 14.54
N LYS A 120 13.00 -12.97 15.38
CA LYS A 120 13.63 -13.61 16.55
C LYS A 120 12.70 -13.48 17.74
N MET A 121 12.01 -14.56 18.09
CA MET A 121 11.16 -14.61 19.27
C MET A 121 12.00 -14.93 20.51
N ALA A 122 12.07 -14.01 21.47
CA ALA A 122 12.49 -14.36 22.83
C ALA A 122 11.33 -15.13 23.49
N HIS A 123 11.52 -16.40 23.82
CA HIS A 123 10.49 -17.30 24.37
C HIS A 123 9.52 -16.60 25.35
N SER A 124 8.22 -16.71 25.06
CA SER A 124 7.18 -16.80 26.09
C SER A 124 7.38 -18.10 26.84
N GLU A 125 7.54 -18.05 28.15
CA GLU A 125 7.47 -19.22 29.04
C GLU A 125 6.09 -19.87 28.91
N LYS A 126 5.98 -21.00 28.22
CA LYS A 126 4.88 -21.99 28.32
C LYS A 126 5.17 -23.17 27.39
N ASP A 127 6.18 -23.95 27.75
CA ASP A 127 6.15 -25.39 27.50
C ASP A 127 6.47 -26.03 28.84
N GLY A 128 5.40 -26.44 29.51
CA GLY A 128 5.49 -27.28 30.69
C GLY A 128 6.01 -28.65 30.28
N GLU A 129 7.03 -29.07 31.01
CA GLU A 129 7.47 -30.44 31.22
C GLU A 129 8.24 -31.15 30.08
N LEU A 130 9.39 -31.69 30.51
CA LEU A 130 10.26 -32.70 29.89
C LEU A 130 11.21 -32.23 28.77
N GLY A 131 12.30 -31.57 29.19
CA GLY A 131 13.47 -31.41 28.34
C GLY A 131 14.71 -30.92 29.09
N ARG A 132 15.58 -31.87 29.46
CA ARG A 132 16.85 -31.66 30.14
C ARG A 132 17.76 -30.67 29.39
N LYS A 133 18.49 -29.86 30.17
CA LYS A 133 19.79 -29.22 29.90
C LYS A 133 20.29 -29.37 28.44
N SER A 134 20.34 -28.28 27.68
CA SER A 134 21.28 -28.16 26.57
C SER A 134 22.16 -26.92 26.71
N ASP A 135 23.44 -27.16 26.50
CA ASP A 135 24.59 -26.27 26.60
C ASP A 135 24.51 -24.94 25.83
N LYS A 136 25.28 -23.99 26.36
CA LYS A 136 25.99 -22.88 25.69
C LYS A 136 25.70 -22.67 24.20
N GLY A 137 25.13 -21.50 23.88
CA GLY A 137 25.56 -20.72 22.71
C GLY A 137 24.91 -21.00 21.36
N LYS A 138 23.69 -21.53 21.28
CA LYS A 138 22.92 -21.51 20.03
C LYS A 138 21.94 -20.33 20.02
N MET A 139 22.28 -19.28 19.27
CA MET A 139 21.32 -18.25 18.85
C MET A 139 20.08 -18.95 18.33
N LYS A 140 18.92 -18.64 18.90
CA LYS A 140 17.63 -19.21 18.48
C LYS A 140 17.43 -18.83 17.01
N GLN A 141 17.25 -19.84 16.15
CA GLN A 141 16.96 -19.63 14.72
C GLN A 141 15.74 -18.73 14.58
N GLY A 142 15.88 -17.64 13.82
CA GLY A 142 14.75 -16.78 13.52
C GLY A 142 13.74 -17.52 12.66
N ARG A 143 12.47 -17.14 12.81
CA ARG A 143 11.38 -17.71 12.04
C ARG A 143 11.08 -16.80 10.86
N GLU A 144 11.10 -17.34 9.65
CA GLU A 144 10.62 -16.62 8.48
C GLU A 144 9.11 -16.41 8.58
N VAL A 145 8.70 -15.16 8.42
CA VAL A 145 7.30 -14.71 8.43
C VAL A 145 7.06 -13.80 7.25
N HIS A 146 5.79 -13.60 6.93
CA HIS A 146 5.36 -12.62 5.96
C HIS A 146 4.59 -11.52 6.68
N ALA A 147 5.14 -10.31 6.66
CA ALA A 147 4.55 -9.14 7.29
C ALA A 147 3.64 -8.41 6.31
N ILE A 148 2.43 -8.09 6.77
CA ILE A 148 1.47 -7.28 6.05
C ILE A 148 1.19 -6.05 6.90
N LEU A 149 1.62 -4.90 6.42
CA LEU A 149 1.40 -3.61 7.06
C LEU A 149 0.14 -2.97 6.49
N LEU A 150 -0.88 -2.87 7.32
CA LEU A 150 -2.10 -2.10 7.06
C LEU A 150 -1.91 -0.67 7.60
N SER A 151 -2.83 0.23 7.27
CA SER A 151 -2.78 1.63 7.72
C SER A 151 -2.85 1.82 9.24
N ASP A 152 -3.42 0.86 9.96
CA ASP A 152 -3.68 0.89 11.41
C ASP A 152 -3.11 -0.32 12.16
N LEU A 153 -2.78 -1.41 11.46
CA LEU A 153 -2.37 -2.70 12.04
C LEU A 153 -1.20 -3.31 11.27
N MET A 154 -0.41 -4.11 11.96
CA MET A 154 0.56 -5.02 11.36
C MET A 154 0.12 -6.46 11.61
N LEU A 155 0.09 -7.27 10.56
CA LEU A 155 -0.17 -8.70 10.62
C LEU A 155 1.13 -9.46 10.34
N LEU A 156 1.45 -10.41 11.22
CA LEU A 156 2.53 -11.36 10.99
C LEU A 156 1.90 -12.68 10.59
N THR A 157 2.26 -13.17 9.42
CA THR A 157 1.59 -14.30 8.79
C THR A 157 2.59 -15.36 8.34
N SER A 158 2.10 -16.59 8.18
CA SER A 158 2.81 -17.67 7.53
C SER A 158 2.03 -18.06 6.28
N LYS A 159 2.71 -18.04 5.14
CA LYS A 159 2.11 -18.35 3.85
C LYS A 159 1.97 -19.87 3.70
N LYS A 160 0.74 -20.34 3.52
CA LYS A 160 0.43 -21.69 3.05
C LYS A 160 0.00 -21.62 1.57
N PRO A 161 -0.08 -22.75 0.84
CA PRO A 161 -0.44 -22.75 -0.59
C PRO A 161 -1.75 -22.02 -0.89
N ASP A 162 -2.77 -22.24 -0.04
CA ASP A 162 -4.14 -21.76 -0.27
C ASP A 162 -4.63 -20.77 0.80
N SER A 163 -3.81 -20.45 1.81
CA SER A 163 -4.23 -19.59 2.93
C SER A 163 -3.07 -18.81 3.53
N VAL A 164 -3.38 -17.66 4.13
CA VAL A 164 -2.45 -16.80 4.86
C VAL A 164 -2.79 -16.91 6.35
N LYS A 165 -2.01 -17.69 7.10
CA LYS A 165 -2.28 -17.92 8.52
C LYS A 165 -1.66 -16.83 9.38
N VAL A 166 -2.45 -16.18 10.22
CA VAL A 166 -1.94 -15.18 11.18
C VAL A 166 -1.27 -15.89 12.36
N ILE A 167 0.02 -15.66 12.59
CA ILE A 167 0.81 -16.40 13.58
C ILE A 167 0.92 -15.71 14.94
N LEU A 168 0.68 -14.40 15.00
CA LEU A 168 0.69 -13.59 16.22
C LEU A 168 -0.56 -12.71 16.30
N GLN A 169 -0.89 -12.23 17.49
CA GLN A 169 -1.95 -11.23 17.61
C GLN A 169 -1.63 -10.00 16.74
N PRO A 170 -2.63 -9.44 16.04
CA PRO A 170 -2.45 -8.22 15.26
C PRO A 170 -1.86 -7.11 16.14
N ILE A 171 -0.84 -6.44 15.62
CA ILE A 171 -0.15 -5.38 16.36
C ILE A 171 -0.71 -4.04 15.90
N ALA A 172 -1.35 -3.30 16.79
CA ALA A 172 -1.87 -1.98 16.48
C ALA A 172 -0.73 -0.95 16.35
N LEU A 173 -0.70 -0.23 15.23
CA LEU A 173 0.41 0.69 14.92
C LEU A 173 0.46 1.90 15.84
N PHE A 174 -0.68 2.34 16.37
CA PHE A 174 -0.72 3.46 17.31
C PHE A 174 -0.06 3.15 18.67
N GLN A 175 0.23 1.87 18.96
CA GLN A 175 0.91 1.41 20.18
C GLN A 175 2.32 0.90 19.90
N LEU A 176 2.83 1.12 18.68
CA LEU A 176 4.09 0.59 18.19
C LEU A 176 5.19 1.65 18.28
N LEU A 177 6.33 1.28 18.86
CA LEU A 177 7.58 2.03 18.75
C LEU A 177 8.57 1.21 17.96
N VAL A 178 9.15 1.82 16.93
CA VAL A 178 10.21 1.23 16.11
C VAL A 178 11.54 1.74 16.62
N ARG A 179 12.50 0.83 16.85
CA ARG A 179 13.86 1.19 17.23
C ARG A 179 14.86 0.42 16.38
N ASP A 180 15.64 1.17 15.61
CA ASP A 180 16.71 0.59 14.80
C ASP A 180 17.85 0.09 15.70
N VAL A 181 18.44 -1.04 15.32
CA VAL A 181 19.67 -1.53 15.96
C VAL A 181 20.84 -0.73 15.42
N ALA A 182 21.64 -0.16 16.33
CA ALA A 182 22.78 0.66 15.94
C ALA A 182 23.72 -0.11 15.00
N ALA A 183 24.20 0.56 13.94
CA ALA A 183 25.03 -0.05 12.91
C ALA A 183 26.35 -0.66 13.42
N THR A 184 26.75 -0.35 14.65
CA THR A 184 27.94 -0.87 15.34
C THR A 184 27.68 -2.14 16.15
N ALA A 185 26.42 -2.56 16.30
CA ALA A 185 26.05 -3.81 16.94
C ALA A 185 26.14 -4.98 15.95
N THR A 186 26.26 -6.21 16.46
CA THR A 186 26.48 -7.43 15.68
C THR A 186 25.38 -7.75 14.66
N ASP A 187 24.20 -7.12 14.76
CA ASP A 187 23.04 -7.28 13.88
C ASP A 187 22.56 -5.92 13.31
N ALA A 188 23.42 -5.23 12.55
CA ALA A 188 23.15 -3.90 11.97
C ALA A 188 21.99 -3.82 10.96
N LYS A 189 21.32 -4.93 10.66
CA LYS A 189 20.13 -5.01 9.79
C LYS A 189 18.84 -5.25 10.59
N SER A 190 18.94 -5.46 11.90
CA SER A 190 17.78 -5.69 12.73
C SER A 190 17.07 -4.40 13.11
N PHE A 191 15.79 -4.50 13.40
CA PHE A 191 15.03 -3.49 14.13
C PHE A 191 14.15 -4.14 15.20
N TYR A 192 13.87 -3.39 16.28
CA TYR A 192 12.96 -3.80 17.33
C TYR A 192 11.62 -3.12 17.16
N LEU A 193 10.54 -3.89 17.27
CA LEU A 193 9.20 -3.39 17.50
C LEU A 193 8.85 -3.58 18.97
N LEU A 194 8.57 -2.47 19.65
CA LEU A 194 8.01 -2.48 20.99
C LEU A 194 6.52 -2.18 20.90
N SER A 195 5.68 -3.10 21.36
CA SER A 195 4.24 -2.89 21.47
C SER A 195 3.84 -2.74 22.94
N LEU A 196 3.00 -1.74 23.22
CA LEU A 196 2.45 -1.46 24.55
C LEU A 196 0.99 -1.91 24.60
N THR A 197 0.73 -3.11 25.11
CA THR A 197 -0.63 -3.66 25.23
C THR A 197 -0.96 -3.90 26.70
N GLY A 198 -2.01 -3.24 27.21
CA GLY A 198 -2.51 -3.50 28.56
C GLY A 198 -1.52 -3.25 29.71
N GLY A 199 -0.51 -2.41 29.52
CA GLY A 199 0.54 -2.14 30.51
C GLY A 199 1.75 -3.10 30.45
N THR A 200 1.70 -4.14 29.62
CA THR A 200 2.85 -5.00 29.32
C THR A 200 3.50 -4.58 28.01
N SER A 201 4.84 -4.50 28.01
CA SER A 201 5.63 -4.25 26.81
C SER A 201 6.08 -5.56 26.18
N HIS A 202 5.73 -5.79 24.92
CA HIS A 202 6.30 -6.89 24.13
C HIS A 202 7.32 -6.33 23.15
N MET A 203 8.51 -6.93 23.12
CA MET A 203 9.57 -6.56 22.18
C MET A 203 9.78 -7.70 21.19
N HIS A 204 9.70 -7.38 19.91
CA HIS A 204 9.93 -8.30 18.81
C HIS A 204 11.11 -7.79 17.99
N GLU A 205 12.11 -8.65 17.77
CA GLU A 205 13.24 -8.34 16.90
C GLU A 205 12.98 -8.89 15.50
N PHE A 206 13.19 -8.04 14.49
CA PHE A 206 13.05 -8.36 13.08
C PHE A 206 14.36 -8.12 12.35
N ILE A 207 14.66 -8.95 11.34
CA ILE A 207 15.74 -8.79 10.35
C ILE A 207 15.13 -8.70 8.95
#